data_AF-A0A1U7DUW7-F1
#
_entry.id   AF-A0A1U7DUW7-F1
#
_cell.length_a   1.000
_cell.length_b   1.000
_cell.length_c   1.000
_cell.angle_alpha   90.00
_cell.angle_beta   90.00
_cell.angle_gamma   90.00
#
_symmetry.space_group_name_H-M   'P 1'
#
loop_
_entity.id
_entity.type
_entity.pdbx_description
1 polymer ?
#
loop_
_entity_poly.entity_id
_entity_poly.type
_entity_poly.pdbx_seq_one_letter_code
_entity_poly.pdbx_strand_id
1 'polypeptide(L)' 'MKTKFITYLTEDGNKTFNVSNVALIENKNGKTQITLNIKQESDTNVSFSINQSWDKVASEIESLTLD' A
#
# COMPACT_ATOMS: atom_id res chain seq x y z
N MET A 1 -16.18 -10.16 3.30
CA MET A 1 -15.33 -8.95 3.33
C MET A 1 -15.53 -8.20 2.03
N LYS A 2 -15.92 -6.93 2.06
CA LYS A 2 -15.98 -6.11 0.82
C LYS A 2 -14.55 -5.77 0.42
N THR A 3 -14.24 -5.88 -0.87
CA THR A 3 -12.95 -5.46 -1.41
C THR A 3 -12.81 -3.95 -1.27
N LYS A 4 -11.77 -3.48 -0.58
CA LYS A 4 -11.48 -2.05 -0.39
C LYS A 4 -10.24 -1.67 -1.20
N PHE A 5 -10.35 -0.60 -1.98
CA PHE A 5 -9.27 -0.10 -2.83
C PHE A 5 -8.85 1.29 -2.37
N ILE A 6 -7.55 1.57 -2.47
CA ILE A 6 -6.97 2.87 -2.14
C ILE A 6 -6.09 3.36 -3.29
N THR A 7 -6.02 4.68 -3.46
CA THR A 7 -5.20 5.32 -4.49
C THR A 7 -4.22 6.29 -3.86
N TYR A 8 -2.93 6.13 -4.19
CA TYR A 8 -1.89 7.06 -3.78
C TYR A 8 -1.12 7.60 -4.98
N LEU A 9 -0.72 8.87 -4.89
CA LEU A 9 0.18 9.49 -5.84
C LEU A 9 1.62 9.02 -5.58
N THR A 10 2.25 8.47 -6.61
CA THR A 10 3.66 8.06 -6.66
C THR A 10 4.43 8.92 -7.65
N GLU A 11 5.75 8.74 -7.73
CA GLU A 11 6.59 9.38 -8.74
C GLU A 11 6.18 8.99 -10.18
N ASP A 12 5.61 7.80 -10.37
CA ASP A 12 5.12 7.30 -11.66
C ASP A 12 3.62 7.59 -11.89
N GLY A 13 3.03 8.50 -11.10
CA GLY A 13 1.60 8.83 -11.15
C GLY A 13 0.76 8.06 -10.12
N ASN A 14 -0.57 8.05 -10.32
CA ASN A 14 -1.49 7.41 -9.38
C ASN A 14 -1.38 5.89 -9.43
N LYS A 15 -1.20 5.25 -8.26
CA LYS A 15 -1.28 3.80 -8.09
C LYS A 15 -2.52 3.48 -7.26
N THR A 16 -3.39 2.62 -7.80
CA THR A 16 -4.55 2.07 -7.10
C THR A 16 -4.32 0.60 -6.78
N PHE A 17 -4.59 0.18 -5.55
CA PHE A 17 -4.40 -1.21 -5.12
C PHE A 17 -5.44 -1.63 -4.09
N ASN A 18 -5.64 -2.94 -3.98
CA ASN A 18 -6.49 -3.54 -2.95
C ASN A 18 -5.72 -3.59 -1.63
N VAL A 19 -6.33 -3.06 -0.56
CA VAL A 19 -5.71 -3.03 0.77
C VAL A 19 -5.43 -4.42 1.33
N SER A 20 -6.19 -5.45 0.91
CA SER A 20 -5.94 -6.82 1.34
C SER A 20 -4.63 -7.41 0.83
N ASN A 21 -4.00 -6.77 -0.17
CA ASN A 21 -2.73 -7.20 -0.71
C ASN A 21 -1.54 -6.52 -0.02
N VAL A 22 -1.76 -5.59 0.91
CA VAL A 22 -0.67 -4.91 1.62
C VAL A 22 0.01 -5.90 2.56
N ALA A 23 1.31 -6.10 2.36
CA ALA A 23 2.15 -6.97 3.18
C ALA A 23 2.97 -6.17 4.21
N LEU A 24 3.48 -5.00 3.81
CA LEU A 24 4.31 -4.14 4.65
C LEU A 24 4.15 -2.67 4.27
N ILE A 25 4.13 -1.80 5.28
CA ILE A 25 4.22 -0.35 5.14
C ILE A 25 5.35 0.13 6.04
N GLU A 26 6.35 0.79 5.48
CA GLU A 26 7.52 1.26 6.23
C GLU A 26 7.98 2.65 5.77
N ASN A 27 8.72 3.35 6.63
CA ASN A 27 9.47 4.54 6.24
C ASN A 27 10.88 4.12 5.83
N LYS A 28 11.22 4.31 4.56
CA LYS A 28 12.55 4.03 4.02
C LYS A 28 13.11 5.30 3.40
N ASN A 29 14.23 5.78 3.93
CA ASN A 29 14.91 6.99 3.47
C ASN A 29 14.00 8.23 3.44
N GLY A 30 13.12 8.37 4.44
CA GLY A 30 12.19 9.51 4.53
C GLY A 30 10.98 9.44 3.60
N LYS A 31 10.81 8.33 2.86
CA LYS A 31 9.64 8.07 2.01
C LYS A 31 8.83 6.91 2.56
N THR A 32 7.52 6.97 2.37
CA THR A 32 6.62 5.85 2.69
C THR A 32 6.72 4.82 1.57
N GLN A 33 7.17 3.61 1.90
CA GLN A 33 7.22 2.47 1.00
C GLN A 33 6.10 1.51 1.34
N ILE A 34 5.28 1.16 0.35
CA ILE A 34 4.24 0.13 0.46
C ILE A 34 4.70 -1.09 -0.33
N THR A 35 4.67 -2.26 0.29
CA THR A 35 4.91 -3.56 -0.36
C THR A 35 3.62 -4.35 -0.41
N LEU A 36 3.24 -4.75 -1.62
CA LEU A 36 2.08 -5.59 -1.89
C LEU A 36 2.51 -7.02 -2.13
N ASN A 37 1.82 -7.98 -1.51
CA ASN A 37 1.86 -9.37 -1.89
C ASN A 37 0.80 -9.62 -2.98
N ILE A 38 1.25 -9.91 -4.21
CA ILE A 38 0.37 -10.20 -5.34
C ILE A 38 0.47 -11.69 -5.64
N LYS A 39 -0.64 -12.41 -5.47
CA LYS A 39 -0.78 -13.80 -5.91
C LYS A 39 -0.89 -13.87 -7.43
N GLN A 40 0.24 -13.95 -8.13
CA GLN A 40 0.31 -14.77 -9.34
C GLN A 40 0.71 -16.18 -8.93
N GLU A 41 0.71 -17.16 -9.83
CA GLU A 41 1.05 -18.57 -9.53
C GLU A 41 2.44 -18.78 -8.86
N SER A 42 3.22 -17.69 -8.70
CA SER A 42 4.29 -17.54 -7.71
C SER A 42 4.13 -16.19 -6.97
N ASP A 43 4.31 -16.19 -5.65
CA ASP A 43 4.21 -14.99 -4.81
C ASP A 43 5.20 -13.92 -5.30
N THR A 44 4.70 -12.90 -5.98
CA THR A 44 5.50 -11.77 -6.47
C THR A 44 5.20 -10.55 -5.63
N ASN A 45 6.22 -10.00 -4.98
CA ASN A 45 6.10 -8.76 -4.22
C ASN A 45 6.34 -7.55 -5.13
N VAL A 46 5.44 -6.57 -5.07
CA VAL A 46 5.62 -5.28 -5.76
C VAL A 46 5.71 -4.17 -4.72
N SER A 47 6.76 -3.37 -4.80
CA SER A 47 6.95 -2.21 -3.91
C SER A 47 6.95 -0.90 -4.70
N PHE A 48 6.37 0.14 -4.12
CA PHE A 48 6.43 1.51 -4.66
C PHE A 48 6.49 2.53 -3.52
N SER A 49 7.01 3.72 -3.84
CA SER A 49 7.06 4.86 -2.92
C SER A 49 5.91 5.81 -3.19
N ILE A 50 5.29 6.33 -2.14
CA ILE A 50 4.20 7.31 -2.24
C ILE A 50 4.62 8.65 -1.66
N ASN A 51 4.02 9.72 -2.18
CA ASN A 51 4.26 11.10 -1.74
C ASN A 51 3.30 11.51 -0.61
N GLN A 52 3.18 10.67 0.43
CA GLN A 52 2.42 10.95 1.66
C GLN A 52 3.18 10.43 2.88
N SER A 53 2.92 11.03 4.06
CA SER A 53 3.57 10.62 5.31
C SER A 53 3.13 9.24 5.77
N TRP A 54 4.05 8.53 6.44
CA TRP A 54 3.83 7.17 6.90
C TRP A 54 2.66 7.07 7.88
N ASP A 55 2.59 7.96 8.89
CA ASP A 55 1.55 7.90 9.93
C ASP A 55 0.14 7.97 9.35
N LYS A 56 -0.06 8.85 8.37
CA LYS A 56 -1.36 9.04 7.71
C LYS A 56 -1.77 7.79 6.93
N VAL A 57 -0.82 7.23 6.17
CA VAL A 57 -1.04 6.08 5.29
C VAL A 57 -1.28 4.80 6.11
N ALA A 58 -0.49 4.60 7.17
CA ALA A 58 -0.64 3.47 8.06
C ALA A 58 -2.01 3.48 8.75
N SER A 59 -2.41 4.63 9.32
CA SER A 59 -3.71 4.78 9.99
C SER A 59 -4.90 4.58 9.03
N GLU A 60 -4.81 5.11 7.81
CA GLU A 60 -5.86 4.95 6.80
C GLU A 60 -6.02 3.48 6.40
N ILE A 61 -4.93 2.76 6.11
CA ILE A 61 -4.99 1.33 5.75
C ILE A 61 -5.50 0.48 6.92
N GLU A 62 -5.05 0.75 8.16
CA GLU A 62 -5.52 0.04 9.35
C GLU A 62 -7.03 0.23 9.59
N SER A 63 -7.54 1.45 9.42
CA SER A 63 -8.99 1.71 9.52
C SER A 63 -9.78 0.90 8.49
N LEU A 64 -9.22 0.71 7.29
CA LEU A 64 -9.85 -0.04 6.22
C LEU A 64 -9.75 -1.56 6.40
N THR A 65 -8.76 -2.08 7.14
CA THR A 65 -8.67 -3.52 7.40
C THR A 65 -9.52 -3.99 8.57
N LEU A 66 -9.96 -3.08 9.45
CA LEU A 66 -10.72 -3.38 10.67
C LEU A 66 -12.27 -3.37 10.51
N ASP A 67 -12.85 -2.82 9.43
CA ASP A 67 -14.29 -3.05 9.08
C ASP A 67 -14.51 -4.18 8.07
#